data_AF-A0A239FTV8-F1
#
_entry.id   AF-A0A239FTV8-F1
#
_cell.length_a   1.000
_cell.length_b   1.000
_cell.length_c   1.000
_cell.angle_alpha   90.00
_cell.angle_beta   90.00
_cell.angle_gamma   90.00
#
_symmetry.space_group_name_H-M   'P 1'
#
loop_
_entity.id
_entity.type
_entity.pdbx_description
1 polymer ?
#
loop_
_entity_poly.entity_id
_entity_poly.type
_entity_poly.pdbx_seq_one_letter_code
_entity_poly.pdbx_strand_id
1 'polypeptide(L)'
;MEQEELSFGDDGPDREPRLGPWMAAHTRLLAACAAVLVVLGLAAGGGWYLYERSWLPQPPPEVALSPSLRFEVFMCGCDGMAKATVEQGQGAEAALRALPQVTSVEVRSGEEMSNERRRSYEGIGDRSVQSSATVGDVLRGTLRRSEDFPAVAEKMKSVPGVAGAWRGPTTFWAGRADAEIALCGKEPMFSDAPECQRSRRAGVTGAATEEEKAAIAARLRDLPGVETIYFEDPGHALKLMKLSDPEHASGGIFTGSFFVKFSDPALARALVPAVRPLAGVFTVFPVPSEG
;
A
#
# COMPACT_ATOMS: atom_id res chain seq x y z
N MET A 1 -24.14 -91.79 -5.34
CA MET A 1 -22.80 -91.72 -4.73
C MET A 1 -21.81 -91.97 -5.85
N GLU A 2 -20.68 -91.24 -5.87
CA GLU A 2 -19.62 -91.16 -6.91
C GLU A 2 -19.97 -90.18 -8.06
N GLN A 3 -19.75 -88.86 -7.91
CA GLN A 3 -18.51 -88.04 -8.03
C GLN A 3 -17.86 -88.08 -9.43
N GLU A 4 -18.24 -87.09 -10.26
CA GLU A 4 -17.52 -86.69 -11.48
C GLU A 4 -16.22 -85.96 -11.11
N GLU A 5 -15.10 -86.49 -11.59
CA GLU A 5 -13.78 -85.88 -11.52
C GLU A 5 -13.65 -84.72 -12.52
N LEU A 6 -13.34 -83.53 -12.01
CA LEU A 6 -12.87 -82.40 -12.82
C LEU A 6 -11.34 -82.47 -12.93
N SER A 7 -10.88 -82.79 -14.14
CA SER A 7 -9.47 -82.72 -14.54
C SER A 7 -9.07 -81.25 -14.72
N PHE A 8 -8.15 -80.77 -13.88
CA PHE A 8 -7.42 -79.52 -14.11
C PHE A 8 -6.13 -79.85 -14.87
N GLY A 9 -6.04 -79.34 -16.09
CA GLY A 9 -4.89 -79.49 -16.97
C GLY A 9 -3.69 -78.67 -16.48
N ASP A 10 -2.61 -79.41 -16.19
CA ASP A 10 -1.24 -79.23 -16.68
C ASP A 10 -0.68 -77.80 -16.76
N ASP A 11 0.05 -77.42 -15.70
CA ASP A 11 0.94 -76.26 -15.63
C ASP A 11 2.30 -76.60 -16.30
N GLY A 12 2.47 -76.18 -17.55
CA GLY A 12 3.77 -76.24 -18.25
C GLY A 12 4.74 -75.12 -17.81
N PRO A 13 6.02 -75.42 -17.49
CA PRO A 13 6.96 -74.47 -16.89
C PRO A 13 7.75 -73.61 -17.90
N ASP A 14 7.17 -73.23 -19.04
CA ASP A 14 7.87 -72.46 -20.10
C ASP A 14 7.02 -71.31 -20.67
N ARG A 15 6.46 -70.47 -19.79
CA ARG A 15 5.86 -69.19 -20.20
C ARG A 15 6.83 -68.05 -19.91
N GLU A 16 7.78 -67.83 -20.83
CA GLU A 16 8.52 -66.57 -20.85
C GLU A 16 7.52 -65.39 -20.87
N PRO A 17 7.70 -64.36 -20.03
CA PRO A 17 6.78 -63.25 -19.99
C PRO A 17 6.82 -62.52 -21.33
N ARG A 18 5.71 -62.57 -22.09
CA ARG A 18 5.47 -61.89 -23.39
C ARG A 18 5.59 -60.36 -23.36
N LEU A 19 6.19 -59.78 -22.32
CA LEU A 19 6.39 -58.33 -22.15
C LEU A 19 7.52 -57.79 -23.03
N GLY A 20 8.51 -58.60 -23.41
CA GLY A 20 9.67 -58.17 -24.20
C GLY A 20 9.32 -57.59 -25.59
N PRO A 21 8.59 -58.32 -26.45
CA PRO A 21 8.22 -57.84 -27.78
C PRO A 21 7.26 -56.63 -27.75
N TRP A 22 6.38 -56.59 -26.75
CA TRP A 22 5.43 -55.49 -26.56
C TRP A 22 6.14 -54.19 -26.16
N MET A 23 7.12 -54.27 -25.24
CA MET A 23 7.93 -53.11 -24.86
C MET A 23 8.83 -52.62 -26.01
N ALA A 24 9.34 -53.50 -26.86
CA ALA A 24 10.11 -53.10 -28.06
C ALA A 24 9.25 -52.38 -29.12
N ALA A 25 7.97 -52.77 -29.28
CA ALA A 25 7.06 -52.11 -30.21
C ALA A 25 6.56 -50.74 -29.70
N HIS A 26 6.41 -50.58 -28.39
CA HIS A 26 5.81 -49.38 -27.78
C HIS A 26 6.84 -48.43 -27.17
N THR A 27 8.14 -48.74 -27.22
CA THR A 27 9.20 -47.90 -26.61
C THR A 27 9.24 -46.49 -27.19
N ARG A 28 8.99 -46.34 -28.50
CA ARG A 28 8.89 -45.02 -29.15
C ARG A 28 7.67 -44.23 -28.68
N LEU A 29 6.53 -44.90 -28.50
CA LEU A 29 5.30 -44.29 -28.00
C LEU A 29 5.46 -43.88 -26.53
N LEU A 30 6.04 -44.76 -25.70
CA LEU A 30 6.32 -44.49 -24.29
C LEU A 30 7.34 -43.36 -24.11
N ALA A 31 8.39 -43.31 -24.94
CA ALA A 31 9.34 -42.20 -24.95
C ALA A 31 8.68 -40.87 -25.35
N ALA A 32 7.78 -40.90 -26.35
CA ALA A 32 7.01 -39.71 -26.73
C ALA A 32 6.06 -39.25 -25.61
N CYS A 33 5.34 -40.18 -24.96
CA CYS A 33 4.49 -39.86 -23.80
C CYS A 33 5.30 -39.31 -22.63
N ALA A 34 6.46 -39.89 -22.32
CA ALA A 34 7.35 -39.39 -21.27
C ALA A 34 7.86 -37.98 -21.59
N ALA A 35 8.26 -37.72 -22.84
CA ALA A 35 8.69 -36.40 -23.27
C ALA A 35 7.56 -35.35 -23.15
N VAL A 36 6.33 -35.70 -23.55
CA VAL A 36 5.16 -34.82 -23.40
C VAL A 36 4.85 -34.53 -21.94
N LEU A 37 4.90 -35.54 -21.06
CA LEU A 37 4.68 -35.36 -19.62
C LEU A 37 5.75 -34.48 -18.98
N VAL A 38 7.01 -34.60 -19.40
CA VAL A 38 8.10 -33.71 -18.94
C VAL A 38 7.85 -32.27 -19.39
N VAL A 39 7.48 -32.05 -20.65
CA VAL A 39 7.17 -30.69 -21.16
C VAL A 39 5.97 -30.08 -20.42
N LEU A 40 4.90 -30.85 -20.20
CA LEU A 40 3.74 -30.39 -19.44
C LEU A 40 4.09 -30.13 -17.96
N GLY A 41 4.91 -30.98 -17.34
CA GLY A 41 5.39 -30.78 -15.97
C GLY A 41 6.25 -29.53 -15.82
N LEU A 42 7.15 -29.26 -16.79
CA LEU A 42 7.96 -28.04 -16.81
C LEU A 42 7.12 -26.78 -17.08
N ALA A 43 6.12 -26.86 -17.97
CA ALA A 43 5.20 -25.74 -18.23
C ALA A 43 4.31 -25.45 -17.02
N ALA A 44 3.81 -26.48 -16.33
CA ALA A 44 3.03 -26.33 -15.11
C ALA A 44 3.88 -25.77 -13.96
N GLY A 45 5.10 -26.28 -13.78
CA GLY A 45 6.03 -25.78 -12.76
C GLY A 45 6.50 -24.35 -13.02
N GLY A 46 6.83 -24.01 -14.27
CA GLY A 46 7.20 -22.66 -14.68
C GLY A 46 6.03 -21.67 -14.58
N GLY A 47 4.82 -22.10 -14.97
CA GLY A 47 3.60 -21.31 -14.83
C GLY A 47 3.25 -21.03 -13.37
N TRP A 48 3.33 -22.05 -12.51
CA TRP A 48 3.11 -21.91 -11.06
C TRP A 48 4.14 -20.99 -10.41
N TYR A 49 5.42 -21.13 -10.76
CA TYR A 49 6.47 -20.26 -10.27
C TYR A 49 6.27 -18.79 -10.67
N LEU A 50 5.93 -18.52 -11.94
CA LEU A 50 5.63 -17.16 -12.40
C LEU A 50 4.36 -16.60 -11.77
N TYR A 51 3.36 -17.45 -11.52
CA TYR A 51 2.15 -17.10 -10.80
C TYR A 51 2.44 -16.73 -9.33
N GLU A 52 3.24 -17.52 -8.61
CA GLU A 52 3.68 -17.15 -7.26
C GLU A 52 4.50 -15.85 -7.24
N ARG A 53 5.33 -15.62 -8.27
CA ARG A 53 6.16 -14.42 -8.36
C ARG A 53 5.36 -13.17 -8.70
N SER A 54 4.32 -13.27 -9.54
CA SER A 54 3.44 -12.13 -9.82
C SER A 54 2.62 -11.72 -8.59
N TRP A 55 2.61 -12.55 -7.54
CA TRP A 55 1.91 -12.29 -6.30
C TRP A 55 2.79 -11.59 -5.26
N LEU A 56 4.10 -11.47 -5.48
CA LEU A 56 4.95 -10.68 -4.59
C LEU A 56 4.58 -9.19 -4.67
N PRO A 57 4.66 -8.45 -3.56
CA PRO A 57 4.54 -6.99 -3.59
C PRO A 57 5.50 -6.43 -4.63
N GLN A 58 4.98 -5.58 -5.52
CA GLN A 58 5.76 -4.94 -6.57
C GLN A 58 6.55 -3.77 -5.97
N PRO A 59 7.73 -3.43 -6.51
CA PRO A 59 8.39 -2.19 -6.17
C PRO A 59 7.53 -0.99 -6.64
N PRO A 60 7.77 0.22 -6.12
CA PRO A 60 7.11 1.42 -6.62
C PRO A 60 7.34 1.59 -8.13
N PRO A 61 6.32 2.00 -8.91
CA PRO A 61 6.49 2.18 -10.34
C PRO A 61 7.61 3.16 -10.69
N GLU A 62 8.45 2.78 -11.65
CA GLU A 62 9.51 3.66 -12.16
C GLU A 62 8.90 4.75 -13.06
N VAL A 63 8.47 5.85 -12.45
CA VAL A 63 7.98 7.03 -13.16
C VAL A 63 8.84 8.24 -12.84
N ALA A 64 8.87 9.21 -13.76
CA ALA A 64 9.56 10.47 -13.55
C ALA A 64 8.95 11.19 -12.34
N LEU A 65 9.76 11.37 -11.30
CA LEU A 65 9.36 12.07 -10.11
C LEU A 65 9.49 13.57 -10.33
N SER A 66 8.44 14.31 -9.99
CA SER A 66 8.40 15.77 -10.09
C SER A 66 8.25 16.39 -8.69
N PRO A 67 8.90 17.53 -8.42
CA PRO A 67 8.67 18.27 -7.18
C PRO A 67 7.20 18.59 -6.97
N SER A 68 6.75 18.61 -5.71
CA SER A 68 5.41 19.09 -5.41
C SER A 68 5.36 20.61 -5.56
N LEU A 69 4.46 21.08 -6.42
CA LEU A 69 4.13 22.50 -6.53
C LEU A 69 2.95 22.88 -5.63
N ARG A 70 2.22 21.91 -5.09
CA ARG A 70 1.07 22.17 -4.22
C ARG A 70 1.52 22.46 -2.79
N PHE A 71 0.89 23.44 -2.16
CA PHE A 71 1.05 23.73 -0.74
C PHE A 71 -0.31 24.03 -0.11
N GLU A 72 -0.37 23.95 1.21
CA GLU A 72 -1.57 24.23 2.00
C GLU A 72 -1.24 25.21 3.11
N VAL A 73 -2.13 26.18 3.32
CA VAL A 73 -2.08 27.12 4.44
C VAL A 73 -3.26 26.80 5.36
N PHE A 74 -2.96 26.39 6.58
CA PHE A 74 -3.97 26.04 7.56
C PHE A 74 -4.35 27.29 8.34
N MET A 75 -5.64 27.61 8.36
CA MET A 75 -6.16 28.66 9.24
C MET A 75 -6.33 28.13 10.66
N CYS A 76 -6.25 29.01 11.65
CA CYS A 76 -6.50 28.69 13.04
C CYS A 76 -7.92 28.11 13.21
N GLY A 77 -8.03 27.08 14.05
CA GLY A 77 -9.25 26.28 14.25
C GLY A 77 -9.03 25.02 15.10
N CYS A 78 -7.78 24.68 15.41
CA CYS A 78 -7.41 23.57 16.28
C CYS A 78 -7.83 23.80 17.75
N ASP A 79 -7.94 22.70 18.51
CA ASP A 79 -8.27 22.72 19.93
C ASP A 79 -7.42 23.73 20.71
N GLY A 80 -8.08 24.66 21.42
CA GLY A 80 -7.43 25.70 22.21
C GLY A 80 -7.08 26.98 21.45
N MET A 81 -7.29 27.06 20.13
CA MET A 81 -7.16 28.30 19.35
C MET A 81 -8.51 28.80 18.84
N ALA A 82 -8.70 30.12 18.87
CA ALA A 82 -9.88 30.73 18.26
C ALA A 82 -9.88 30.44 16.75
N LYS A 83 -11.04 30.00 16.23
CA LYS A 83 -11.24 29.82 14.79
C LYS A 83 -10.98 31.16 14.07
N ALA A 84 -10.25 31.11 12.96
CA ALA A 84 -10.04 32.29 12.14
C ALA A 84 -11.38 32.89 11.69
N THR A 85 -11.49 34.22 11.67
CA THR A 85 -12.68 34.90 11.17
C THR A 85 -12.74 34.84 9.65
N VAL A 86 -13.92 35.10 9.08
CA VAL A 86 -14.10 35.17 7.62
C VAL A 86 -13.19 36.23 6.99
N GLU A 87 -13.03 37.37 7.65
CA GLU A 87 -12.17 38.47 7.21
C GLU A 87 -10.69 38.07 7.25
N GLN A 88 -10.27 37.28 8.25
CA GLN A 88 -8.91 36.74 8.31
C GLN A 88 -8.65 35.74 7.18
N GLY A 89 -9.63 34.87 6.87
CA GLY A 89 -9.56 33.95 5.72
C GLY A 89 -9.42 34.69 4.39
N GLN A 90 -10.26 35.70 4.16
CA GLN A 90 -10.19 36.54 2.95
C GLN A 90 -8.88 37.32 2.86
N GLY A 91 -8.38 37.83 3.99
CA GLY A 91 -7.08 38.50 4.07
C GLY A 91 -5.92 37.57 3.70
N ALA A 92 -5.94 36.33 4.20
CA ALA A 92 -4.94 35.32 3.86
C ALA A 92 -4.99 34.92 2.38
N GLU A 93 -6.19 34.72 1.83
CA GLU A 93 -6.37 34.43 0.41
C GLU A 93 -5.84 35.56 -0.47
N ALA A 94 -6.19 36.80 -0.16
CA ALA A 94 -5.72 37.98 -0.89
C ALA A 94 -4.19 38.11 -0.80
N ALA A 95 -3.61 37.86 0.37
CA ALA A 95 -2.16 37.88 0.57
C ALA A 95 -1.45 36.82 -0.28
N LEU A 96 -2.00 35.61 -0.39
CA LEU A 96 -1.46 34.55 -1.26
C LEU A 96 -1.57 34.91 -2.75
N ARG A 97 -2.74 35.39 -3.19
CA ARG A 97 -2.98 35.79 -4.59
C ARG A 97 -2.08 36.95 -5.04
N ALA A 98 -1.63 37.78 -4.11
CA ALA A 98 -0.71 38.88 -4.39
C ALA A 98 0.77 38.43 -4.56
N LEU A 99 1.12 37.19 -4.20
CA LEU A 99 2.47 36.69 -4.33
C LEU A 99 2.76 36.25 -5.77
N PRO A 100 3.79 36.77 -6.45
CA PRO A 100 4.14 36.35 -7.81
C PRO A 100 4.58 34.87 -7.90
N GLN A 101 4.98 34.30 -6.76
CA GLN A 101 5.34 32.90 -6.57
C GLN A 101 4.15 31.94 -6.66
N VAL A 102 2.92 32.43 -6.49
CA VAL A 102 1.70 31.61 -6.43
C VAL A 102 0.94 31.75 -7.74
N THR A 103 0.56 30.62 -8.36
CA THR A 103 -0.16 30.59 -9.63
C THR A 103 -1.67 30.43 -9.45
N SER A 104 -2.10 29.76 -8.39
CA SER A 104 -3.51 29.57 -8.05
C SER A 104 -3.69 29.43 -6.55
N VAL A 105 -4.88 29.82 -6.07
CA VAL A 105 -5.33 29.64 -4.68
C VAL A 105 -6.78 29.18 -4.72
N GLU A 106 -7.07 28.13 -3.96
CA GLU A 106 -8.38 27.56 -3.73
C GLU A 106 -8.66 27.55 -2.22
N VAL A 107 -9.87 27.90 -1.81
CA VAL A 107 -10.28 27.85 -0.41
C VAL A 107 -11.13 26.61 -0.21
N ARG A 108 -10.74 25.78 0.76
CA ARG A 108 -11.50 24.61 1.19
C ARG A 108 -11.96 24.79 2.62
N SER A 109 -13.25 24.58 2.86
CA SER A 109 -13.77 24.70 4.22
C SER A 109 -13.26 23.54 5.09
N GLY A 110 -13.03 23.81 6.37
CA GLY A 110 -12.62 22.79 7.32
C GLY A 110 -13.64 21.64 7.46
N GLU A 111 -14.93 21.96 7.32
CA GLU A 111 -16.02 20.98 7.34
C GLU A 111 -15.98 20.05 6.13
N GLU A 112 -15.76 20.59 4.93
CA GLU A 112 -15.63 19.80 3.71
C GLU A 112 -14.42 18.86 3.79
N MET A 113 -13.27 19.37 4.23
CA MET A 113 -12.05 18.58 4.45
C MET A 113 -12.28 17.46 5.47
N SER A 114 -12.95 17.76 6.58
CA SER A 114 -13.29 16.75 7.59
C SER A 114 -14.23 15.67 7.03
N ASN A 115 -15.26 16.08 6.27
CA ASN A 115 -16.20 15.15 5.65
C ASN A 115 -15.55 14.28 4.57
N GLU A 116 -14.65 14.84 3.76
CA GLU A 116 -13.86 14.09 2.79
C GLU A 116 -12.93 13.09 3.49
N ARG A 117 -12.23 13.52 4.54
CA ARG A 117 -11.37 12.65 5.34
C ARG A 117 -12.17 11.49 5.91
N ARG A 118 -13.29 11.79 6.59
CA ARG A 118 -14.19 10.78 7.16
C ARG A 118 -14.64 9.76 6.11
N ARG A 119 -15.14 10.23 4.95
CA ARG A 119 -15.55 9.34 3.85
C ARG A 119 -14.42 8.46 3.33
N SER A 120 -13.21 9.00 3.25
CA SER A 120 -12.03 8.25 2.78
C SER A 120 -11.65 7.13 3.76
N TYR A 121 -11.67 7.40 5.06
CA TYR A 121 -11.43 6.38 6.09
C TYR A 121 -12.55 5.34 6.16
N GLU A 122 -13.82 5.78 6.07
CA GLU A 122 -14.97 4.87 5.96
C GLU A 122 -14.84 3.96 4.73
N GLY A 123 -14.31 4.49 3.62
CA GLY A 123 -14.07 3.75 2.37
C GLY A 123 -13.11 2.57 2.51
N ILE A 124 -12.12 2.68 3.40
CA ILE A 124 -11.19 1.58 3.73
C ILE A 124 -11.63 0.73 4.94
N GLY A 125 -12.81 1.02 5.49
CA GLY A 125 -13.39 0.28 6.61
C GLY A 125 -13.00 0.78 7.99
N ASP A 126 -12.40 1.96 8.09
CA ASP A 126 -12.07 2.59 9.37
C ASP A 126 -13.16 3.55 9.84
N ARG A 127 -13.86 3.17 10.91
CA ARG A 127 -14.88 3.99 11.55
C ARG A 127 -14.38 4.68 12.82
N SER A 128 -13.12 4.46 13.19
CA SER A 128 -12.54 5.01 14.41
C SER A 128 -12.12 6.48 14.27
N VAL A 129 -11.98 6.97 13.03
CA VAL A 129 -11.72 8.39 12.74
C VAL A 129 -13.02 9.17 12.91
N GLN A 130 -13.37 9.42 14.17
CA GLN A 130 -14.32 10.47 14.51
C GLN A 130 -13.61 11.81 14.34
N SER A 131 -14.22 12.72 13.59
CA SER A 131 -13.76 14.10 13.36
C SER A 131 -13.67 14.85 14.69
N SER A 132 -12.59 14.68 15.46
CA SER A 132 -12.39 15.41 16.71
C SER A 132 -11.64 16.72 16.50
N ALA A 133 -10.84 16.85 15.44
CA ALA A 133 -10.20 18.11 15.13
C ALA A 133 -11.14 18.97 14.27
N THR A 134 -11.63 20.09 14.82
CA THR A 134 -12.03 21.22 13.97
C THR A 134 -10.81 21.60 13.15
N VAL A 135 -10.77 21.13 11.90
CA VAL A 135 -9.81 21.66 10.93
C VAL A 135 -10.31 23.06 10.63
N GLY A 136 -9.45 24.06 10.78
CA GLY A 136 -9.74 25.40 10.24
C GLY A 136 -9.91 25.31 8.72
N ASP A 137 -10.37 26.39 8.10
CA ASP A 137 -10.35 26.44 6.64
C ASP A 137 -8.91 26.30 6.13
N VAL A 138 -8.76 25.70 4.95
CA VAL A 138 -7.45 25.45 4.34
C VAL A 138 -7.40 26.20 3.01
N LEU A 139 -6.36 27.01 2.81
CA LEU A 139 -6.07 27.58 1.50
C LEU A 139 -5.07 26.68 0.78
N ARG A 140 -5.49 26.05 -0.30
CA ARG A 140 -4.62 25.26 -1.16
C ARG A 140 -4.06 26.15 -2.26
N GLY A 141 -2.75 26.20 -2.38
CA GLY A 141 -2.07 26.98 -3.42
C GLY A 141 -1.20 26.13 -4.32
N THR A 142 -0.91 26.68 -5.50
CA THR A 142 0.10 26.12 -6.42
C THR A 142 1.24 27.11 -6.59
N LEU A 143 2.47 26.64 -6.47
CA LEU A 143 3.69 27.40 -6.69
C LEU A 143 4.03 27.45 -8.17
N ARG A 144 4.65 28.56 -8.58
CA ARG A 144 5.27 28.68 -9.90
C ARG A 144 6.49 27.78 -10.03
N ARG A 145 7.29 27.67 -8.96
CA ARG A 145 8.48 26.81 -8.86
C ARG A 145 8.58 26.23 -7.46
N SER A 146 9.12 25.03 -7.31
CA SER A 146 9.27 24.36 -6.01
C SER A 146 10.10 25.16 -5.01
N GLU A 147 11.10 25.90 -5.47
CA GLU A 147 12.04 26.67 -4.65
C GLU A 147 11.41 27.93 -4.06
N ASP A 148 10.22 28.32 -4.54
CA ASP A 148 9.53 29.53 -4.10
C ASP A 148 8.79 29.33 -2.76
N PHE A 149 8.65 28.09 -2.27
CA PHE A 149 7.89 27.80 -1.05
C PHE A 149 8.40 28.52 0.21
N PRO A 150 9.71 28.63 0.51
CA PRO A 150 10.18 29.33 1.70
C PRO A 150 9.70 30.78 1.78
N ALA A 151 9.58 31.47 0.64
CA ALA A 151 9.07 32.84 0.59
C ALA A 151 7.57 32.89 0.93
N VAL A 152 6.78 31.93 0.44
CA VAL A 152 5.35 31.79 0.78
C VAL A 152 5.19 31.49 2.27
N ALA A 153 5.93 30.51 2.78
CA ALA A 153 5.87 30.11 4.19
C ALA A 153 6.23 31.27 5.12
N GLU A 154 7.31 32.01 4.81
CA GLU A 154 7.72 33.18 5.59
C GLU A 154 6.66 34.29 5.55
N LYS A 155 6.09 34.58 4.38
CA LYS A 155 5.01 35.57 4.27
C LYS A 155 3.81 35.19 5.14
N MET A 156 3.40 33.92 5.11
CA MET A 156 2.22 33.42 5.80
C MET A 156 2.34 33.42 7.32
N LYS A 157 3.55 33.35 7.89
CA LYS A 157 3.76 33.50 9.35
C LYS A 157 3.24 34.83 9.91
N SER A 158 3.24 35.88 9.09
CA SER A 158 2.82 37.23 9.49
C SER A 158 1.33 37.51 9.29
N VAL A 159 0.59 36.58 8.67
CA VAL A 159 -0.82 36.79 8.31
C VAL A 159 -1.72 36.42 9.50
N PRO A 160 -2.58 37.33 9.98
CA PRO A 160 -3.52 37.03 11.07
C PRO A 160 -4.43 35.84 10.74
N GLY A 161 -4.59 34.93 11.70
CA GLY A 161 -5.45 33.76 11.56
C GLY A 161 -4.80 32.56 10.85
N VAL A 162 -3.55 32.66 10.38
CA VAL A 162 -2.81 31.53 9.81
C VAL A 162 -2.07 30.76 10.91
N ALA A 163 -2.29 29.44 10.97
CA ALA A 163 -1.55 28.54 11.87
C ALA A 163 -0.21 28.09 11.26
N GLY A 164 -0.14 27.98 9.93
CA GLY A 164 1.10 27.67 9.23
C GLY A 164 0.88 27.35 7.76
N ALA A 165 1.99 27.27 7.02
CA ALA A 165 2.01 26.85 5.62
C ALA A 165 2.89 25.61 5.47
N TRP A 166 2.42 24.63 4.71
CA TRP A 166 3.06 23.32 4.58
C TRP A 166 3.02 22.87 3.12
N ARG A 167 4.07 22.17 2.67
CA ARG A 167 3.99 21.38 1.44
C ARG A 167 3.57 19.97 1.80
N GLY A 168 2.46 19.53 1.22
CA GLY A 168 2.06 18.13 1.33
C GLY A 168 3.11 17.21 0.69
N PRO A 169 3.18 15.94 1.10
CA PRO A 169 3.94 14.94 0.37
C PRO A 169 3.46 14.88 -1.09
N THR A 170 4.33 14.44 -1.99
CA THR A 170 3.96 14.28 -3.40
C THR A 170 2.76 13.34 -3.53
N THR A 171 1.87 13.61 -4.49
CA THR A 171 0.71 12.75 -4.80
C THR A 171 1.11 11.49 -5.59
N PHE A 172 2.33 10.97 -5.39
CA PHE A 172 2.86 9.84 -6.14
C PHE A 172 1.95 8.61 -6.10
N TRP A 173 1.33 8.32 -4.95
CA TRP A 173 0.44 7.16 -4.81
C TRP A 173 -1.00 7.44 -5.26
N ALA A 174 -1.37 8.71 -5.48
CA ALA A 174 -2.72 9.06 -5.92
C ALA A 174 -3.04 8.39 -7.26
N GLY A 175 -4.22 7.78 -7.33
CA GLY A 175 -4.67 6.97 -8.48
C GLY A 175 -3.99 5.60 -8.63
N ARG A 176 -2.79 5.41 -8.05
CA ARG A 176 -2.02 4.15 -8.13
C ARG A 176 -2.35 3.18 -7.01
N ALA A 177 -2.80 3.69 -5.87
CA ALA A 177 -3.26 2.91 -4.73
C ALA A 177 -4.48 3.58 -4.11
N ASP A 178 -5.28 2.79 -3.40
CA ASP A 178 -6.45 3.27 -2.66
C ASP A 178 -6.18 3.35 -1.15
N ALA A 179 -5.19 2.62 -0.66
CA ALA A 179 -4.79 2.62 0.74
C ALA A 179 -3.29 2.37 0.94
N GLU A 180 -2.79 2.92 2.04
CA GLU A 180 -1.46 2.69 2.60
C GLU A 180 -1.59 1.91 3.90
N ILE A 181 -0.73 0.91 4.10
CA ILE A 181 -0.54 0.20 5.36
C ILE A 181 0.86 0.55 5.84
N ALA A 182 0.93 1.51 6.77
CA ALA A 182 2.18 1.92 7.39
C ALA A 182 2.64 0.86 8.39
N LEU A 183 3.91 0.46 8.29
CA LEU A 183 4.47 -0.54 9.18
C LEU A 183 5.09 0.09 10.42
N CYS A 184 5.24 -0.71 11.46
CA CYS A 184 5.99 -0.34 12.66
C CYS A 184 7.44 -0.03 12.33
N GLY A 185 7.99 1.00 13.00
CA GLY A 185 9.35 1.53 12.87
C GLY A 185 10.21 1.33 14.12
N LYS A 186 11.47 1.77 14.05
CA LYS A 186 12.40 1.72 15.19
C LYS A 186 12.35 2.98 16.05
N GLU A 187 11.81 4.04 15.50
CA GLU A 187 11.79 5.39 16.04
C GLU A 187 10.73 5.46 17.14
N PRO A 188 10.95 6.25 18.21
CA PRO A 188 10.05 6.30 19.37
C PRO A 188 8.58 6.51 19.02
N MET A 189 8.29 7.34 18.01
CA MET A 189 6.94 7.59 17.51
C MET A 189 6.19 6.29 17.12
N PHE A 190 6.89 5.32 16.54
CA PHE A 190 6.31 4.04 16.14
C PHE A 190 6.49 2.97 17.21
N SER A 191 7.64 2.91 17.87
CA SER A 191 7.92 1.86 18.87
C SER A 191 7.07 2.00 20.14
N ASP A 192 6.64 3.21 20.45
CA ASP A 192 5.84 3.51 21.64
C ASP A 192 4.33 3.43 21.37
N ALA A 193 3.95 3.27 20.10
CA ALA A 193 2.56 3.11 19.70
C ALA A 193 2.00 1.78 20.24
N PRO A 194 0.83 1.78 20.91
CA PRO A 194 0.21 0.57 21.43
C PRO A 194 0.02 -0.52 20.37
N GLU A 195 -0.26 -0.14 19.14
CA GLU A 195 -0.38 -1.01 17.95
C GLU A 195 0.89 -1.84 17.75
N CYS A 196 2.05 -1.18 17.80
CA CYS A 196 3.35 -1.80 17.57
C CYS A 196 3.89 -2.57 18.78
N GLN A 197 3.33 -2.32 19.96
CA GLN A 197 3.65 -3.07 21.18
C GLN A 197 2.80 -4.32 21.35
N ARG A 198 1.53 -4.29 20.91
CA ARG A 198 0.53 -5.36 21.12
C ARG A 198 0.94 -6.72 20.58
N SER A 199 1.70 -6.76 19.49
CA SER A 199 2.11 -8.01 18.85
C SER A 199 3.48 -8.53 19.28
N ARG A 200 4.18 -7.82 20.18
CA ARG A 200 5.57 -8.12 20.51
C ARG A 200 5.72 -8.68 21.92
N ARG A 201 6.62 -9.66 22.06
CA ARG A 201 7.07 -10.12 23.38
C ARG A 201 7.66 -8.92 24.12
N ALA A 202 7.39 -8.83 25.43
CA ALA A 202 7.91 -7.76 26.27
C ALA A 202 9.43 -7.57 26.04
N GLY A 203 9.84 -6.37 25.64
CA GLY A 203 11.24 -6.00 25.39
C GLY A 203 11.70 -5.99 23.93
N VAL A 204 10.86 -6.35 22.95
CA VAL A 204 11.20 -6.24 21.52
C VAL A 204 10.57 -4.96 20.94
N THR A 205 11.31 -3.86 20.91
CA THR A 205 10.96 -2.65 20.13
C THR A 205 11.61 -2.72 18.75
N GLY A 206 10.97 -2.20 17.69
CA GLY A 206 11.63 -2.06 16.39
C GLY A 206 10.74 -2.18 15.14
N ALA A 207 11.36 -2.06 13.97
CA ALA A 207 10.72 -2.16 12.67
C ALA A 207 10.06 -3.53 12.42
N ALA A 208 9.03 -3.57 11.56
CA ALA A 208 8.36 -4.80 11.15
C ALA A 208 9.35 -5.83 10.55
N THR A 209 9.26 -7.09 10.97
CA THR A 209 10.14 -8.17 10.47
C THR A 209 9.72 -8.63 9.08
N GLU A 210 10.59 -9.38 8.39
CA GLU A 210 10.26 -9.94 7.07
C GLU A 210 9.12 -10.97 7.16
N GLU A 211 9.02 -11.72 8.26
CA GLU A 211 7.91 -12.63 8.51
C GLU A 211 6.60 -11.88 8.73
N GLU A 212 6.62 -10.77 9.49
CA GLU A 212 5.46 -9.89 9.67
C GLU A 212 5.01 -9.30 8.32
N LYS A 213 5.95 -8.79 7.51
CA LYS A 213 5.68 -8.29 6.16
C LYS A 213 5.09 -9.36 5.24
N ALA A 214 5.62 -10.58 5.28
CA ALA A 214 5.12 -11.69 4.48
C ALA A 214 3.69 -12.08 4.89
N ALA A 215 3.38 -12.08 6.20
CA ALA A 215 2.04 -12.34 6.71
C ALA A 215 1.04 -11.24 6.29
N ILE A 216 1.45 -9.98 6.34
CA ILE A 216 0.63 -8.86 5.85
C ILE A 216 0.38 -8.99 4.35
N ALA A 217 1.42 -9.23 3.55
CA ALA A 217 1.28 -9.42 2.11
C ALA A 217 0.37 -10.61 1.76
N ALA A 218 0.50 -11.74 2.47
CA ALA A 218 -0.41 -12.88 2.31
C ALA A 218 -1.85 -12.49 2.64
N ARG A 219 -2.09 -11.80 3.76
CA ARG A 219 -3.44 -11.37 4.14
C ARG A 219 -4.06 -10.41 3.14
N LEU A 220 -3.26 -9.50 2.58
CA LEU A 220 -3.69 -8.57 1.55
C LEU A 220 -4.14 -9.31 0.28
N ARG A 221 -3.43 -10.36 -0.14
CA ARG A 221 -3.81 -11.16 -1.32
C ARG A 221 -5.15 -11.88 -1.13
N ASP A 222 -5.44 -12.31 0.08
CA ASP A 222 -6.70 -12.99 0.40
C ASP A 222 -7.91 -12.05 0.40
N LEU A 223 -7.70 -10.73 0.28
CA LEU A 223 -8.79 -9.76 0.20
C LEU A 223 -9.43 -9.75 -1.19
N PRO A 224 -10.77 -9.71 -1.26
CA PRO A 224 -11.47 -9.65 -2.53
C PRO A 224 -11.13 -8.36 -3.27
N GLY A 225 -10.83 -8.49 -4.56
CA GLY A 225 -10.66 -7.37 -5.48
C GLY A 225 -9.33 -6.64 -5.38
N VAL A 226 -8.35 -7.13 -4.59
CA VAL A 226 -6.98 -6.60 -4.66
C VAL A 226 -6.41 -6.87 -6.04
N GLU A 227 -6.06 -5.79 -6.74
CA GLU A 227 -5.49 -5.80 -8.08
C GLU A 227 -3.97 -5.76 -8.03
N THR A 228 -3.40 -4.93 -7.16
CA THR A 228 -1.95 -4.79 -7.02
C THR A 228 -1.57 -4.42 -5.60
N ILE A 229 -0.46 -4.99 -5.13
CA ILE A 229 0.18 -4.64 -3.87
C ILE A 229 1.56 -4.12 -4.22
N TYR A 230 1.88 -2.90 -3.79
CA TYR A 230 3.21 -2.33 -3.85
C TYR A 230 3.84 -2.34 -2.46
N PHE A 231 5.16 -2.42 -2.41
CA PHE A 231 5.93 -2.18 -1.19
C PHE A 231 6.83 -0.97 -1.40
N GLU A 232 6.64 0.06 -0.58
CA GLU A 232 7.52 1.22 -0.51
C GLU A 232 8.54 1.00 0.61
N ASP A 233 9.83 1.01 0.27
CA ASP A 233 10.89 1.00 1.26
C ASP A 233 11.18 2.43 1.80
N PRO A 234 11.81 2.54 2.97
CA PRO A 234 12.17 3.85 3.57
C PRO A 234 12.99 4.77 2.67
N GLY A 235 13.80 4.22 1.77
CA GLY A 235 14.62 4.98 0.82
C GLY A 235 13.77 5.64 -0.26
N HIS A 236 12.77 4.93 -0.80
CA HIS A 236 11.81 5.50 -1.73
C HIS A 236 10.95 6.58 -1.05
N ALA A 237 10.43 6.30 0.15
CA ALA A 237 9.66 7.28 0.93
C ALA A 237 10.47 8.56 1.20
N LEU A 238 11.74 8.44 1.57
CA LEU A 238 12.66 9.58 1.74
C LEU A 238 12.87 10.35 0.42
N LYS A 239 12.98 9.64 -0.70
CA LYS A 239 13.10 10.27 -2.03
C LYS A 239 11.86 11.11 -2.33
N LEU A 240 10.66 10.59 -2.07
CA LEU A 240 9.41 11.34 -2.24
C LEU A 240 9.33 12.54 -1.30
N MET A 241 9.73 12.39 -0.04
CA MET A 241 9.74 13.52 0.91
C MET A 241 10.65 14.65 0.41
N LYS A 242 11.84 14.34 -0.10
CA LYS A 242 12.78 15.35 -0.59
C LYS A 242 12.28 16.15 -1.80
N LEU A 243 11.29 15.64 -2.53
CA LEU A 243 10.62 16.38 -3.60
C LEU A 243 9.68 17.46 -3.07
N SER A 244 9.17 17.28 -1.85
CA SER A 244 8.35 18.25 -1.13
C SER A 244 9.15 19.07 -0.12
N ASP A 245 10.27 18.58 0.38
CA ASP A 245 11.14 19.28 1.33
C ASP A 245 12.61 18.90 1.09
N PRO A 246 13.33 19.63 0.22
CA PRO A 246 14.71 19.29 -0.14
C PRO A 246 15.68 19.30 1.04
N GLU A 247 15.38 20.10 2.08
CA GLU A 247 16.21 20.23 3.29
C GLU A 247 15.87 19.17 4.34
N HIS A 248 14.89 18.30 4.08
CA HIS A 248 14.48 17.27 5.02
C HIS A 248 15.66 16.38 5.41
N ALA A 249 16.04 16.48 6.68
CA ALA A 249 17.09 15.64 7.25
C ALA A 249 16.65 14.18 7.18
N SER A 250 17.57 13.29 6.83
CA SER A 250 17.33 11.84 6.68
C SER A 250 17.13 11.10 8.02
N GLY A 251 16.52 11.75 9.02
CA GLY A 251 16.45 11.35 10.42
C GLY A 251 15.56 10.14 10.73
N GLY A 252 15.52 9.13 9.86
CA GLY A 252 14.96 7.81 10.17
C GLY A 252 13.43 7.69 10.25
N ILE A 253 12.67 8.75 9.96
CA ILE A 253 11.21 8.77 10.26
C ILE A 253 10.40 7.85 9.32
N PHE A 254 10.96 7.39 8.21
CA PHE A 254 10.22 6.57 7.24
C PHE A 254 10.29 5.09 7.59
N THR A 255 9.12 4.50 7.81
CA THR A 255 8.96 3.05 7.84
C THR A 255 8.65 2.54 6.44
N GLY A 256 8.76 1.22 6.22
CA GLY A 256 8.23 0.65 4.99
C GLY A 256 6.71 0.68 5.02
N SER A 257 6.07 0.82 3.87
CA SER A 257 4.61 0.82 3.73
C SER A 257 4.18 -0.12 2.61
N PHE A 258 3.03 -0.78 2.77
CA PHE A 258 2.35 -1.40 1.64
C PHE A 258 1.33 -0.43 1.05
N PHE A 259 1.29 -0.33 -0.27
CA PHE A 259 0.26 0.42 -0.99
C PHE A 259 -0.59 -0.56 -1.78
N VAL A 260 -1.91 -0.47 -1.66
CA VAL A 260 -2.83 -1.48 -2.22
C VAL A 260 -3.80 -0.82 -3.17
N LYS A 261 -3.91 -1.38 -4.37
CA LYS A 261 -4.92 -1.04 -5.37
C LYS A 261 -6.00 -2.11 -5.41
N PHE A 262 -7.24 -1.68 -5.38
CA PHE A 262 -8.41 -2.52 -5.59
C PHE A 262 -9.00 -2.24 -6.97
N SER A 263 -9.45 -3.31 -7.63
CA SER A 263 -10.21 -3.28 -8.89
C SER A 263 -11.54 -2.55 -8.74
N ASP A 264 -12.15 -2.60 -7.55
CA ASP A 264 -13.30 -1.79 -7.13
C ASP A 264 -12.98 -1.16 -5.77
N PRO A 265 -12.87 0.19 -5.68
CA PRO A 265 -12.61 0.89 -4.42
C PRO A 265 -13.61 0.55 -3.30
N ALA A 266 -14.85 0.14 -3.61
CA ALA A 266 -15.82 -0.26 -2.61
C ALA A 266 -15.43 -1.54 -1.84
N LEU A 267 -14.53 -2.36 -2.40
CA LEU A 267 -13.98 -3.55 -1.75
C LEU A 267 -12.89 -3.22 -0.72
N ALA A 268 -12.28 -2.03 -0.80
CA ALA A 268 -11.29 -1.56 0.17
C ALA A 268 -11.84 -1.49 1.60
N ARG A 269 -13.17 -1.44 1.78
CA ARG A 269 -13.83 -1.47 3.10
C ARG A 269 -13.47 -2.68 3.97
N ALA A 270 -13.00 -3.77 3.37
CA ALA A 270 -12.58 -4.97 4.09
C ALA A 270 -11.13 -4.88 4.59
N LEU A 271 -10.36 -3.89 4.14
CA LEU A 271 -8.93 -3.78 4.40
C LEU A 271 -8.63 -3.60 5.88
N VAL A 272 -9.13 -2.53 6.48
CA VAL A 272 -8.80 -2.18 7.87
C VAL A 272 -9.14 -3.29 8.86
N PRO A 273 -10.35 -3.89 8.85
CA PRO A 273 -10.66 -5.01 9.73
C PRO A 273 -9.74 -6.22 9.53
N ALA A 274 -9.23 -6.44 8.32
CA ALA A 274 -8.42 -7.59 7.98
C ALA A 274 -6.94 -7.44 8.34
N VAL A 275 -6.37 -6.24 8.25
CA VAL A 275 -4.91 -6.03 8.40
C VAL A 275 -4.52 -5.36 9.71
N ARG A 276 -5.36 -4.47 10.26
CA ARG A 276 -5.05 -3.77 11.52
C ARG A 276 -4.71 -4.71 12.70
N PRO A 277 -5.30 -5.90 12.83
CA PRO A 277 -4.92 -6.82 13.91
C PRO A 277 -3.56 -7.52 13.73
N LEU A 278 -2.94 -7.42 12.55
CA LEU A 278 -1.70 -8.14 12.26
C LEU A 278 -0.49 -7.48 12.93
N ALA A 279 0.47 -8.34 13.29
CA ALA A 279 1.76 -7.90 13.81
C ALA A 279 2.52 -7.07 12.77
N GLY A 280 3.20 -6.01 13.23
CA GLY A 280 4.00 -5.12 12.37
C GLY A 280 3.20 -4.04 11.64
N VAL A 281 1.86 -4.03 11.74
CA VAL A 281 1.04 -2.92 11.22
C VAL A 281 0.95 -1.81 12.27
N PHE A 282 1.41 -0.61 11.90
CA PHE A 282 1.24 0.58 12.73
C PHE A 282 -0.17 1.15 12.51
N THR A 283 -0.52 1.45 11.27
CA THR A 283 -1.82 2.02 10.94
C THR A 283 -2.15 1.85 9.45
N VAL A 284 -3.36 2.22 9.06
CA VAL A 284 -3.84 2.18 7.68
C VAL A 284 -4.42 3.54 7.32
N PHE A 285 -3.97 4.10 6.21
CA PHE A 285 -4.42 5.38 5.68
C PHE A 285 -5.12 5.19 4.34
N PRO A 286 -6.19 5.95 4.04
CA PRO A 286 -6.67 6.05 2.68
C PRO A 286 -5.67 6.86 1.85
N VAL A 287 -5.41 6.43 0.62
CA VAL A 287 -4.66 7.23 -0.34
C VAL A 287 -5.64 8.20 -1.02
N PRO A 288 -5.37 9.52 -1.01
CA PRO A 288 -6.25 10.47 -1.68
C PRO A 288 -6.36 10.15 -3.18
N SER A 289 -7.58 10.26 -3.72
CA SER A 289 -7.74 10.30 -5.18
C SER A 289 -7.07 11.56 -5.74
N GLU A 290 -6.61 11.52 -6.99
CA GLU A 290 -6.11 12.74 -7.64
C GLU A 290 -7.25 13.77 -7.69
N GLY A 291 -7.11 14.82 -6.88
CA GLY A 291 -7.89 16.05 -6.96
C GLY A 291 -7.28 17.04 -7.94
#